data_AF-A0A2P4EU36-F1
#
_entry.id   AF-A0A2P4EU36-F1
#
_cell.length_a   1.000
_cell.length_b   1.000
_cell.length_c   1.000
_cell.angle_alpha   90.00
_cell.angle_beta   90.00
_cell.angle_gamma   90.00
#
_symmetry.space_group_name_H-M   'P 1'
#
loop_
_entity.id
_entity.type
_entity.pdbx_description
1 polymer ?
#
loop_
_entity_poly.entity_id
_entity_poly.type
_entity_poly.pdbx_seq_one_letter_code
_entity_poly.pdbx_strand_id
1 'polypeptide(L)'
;MNRRDIKKAHEQSVIRSFKHYLERAGRTLSIVGYPDPPDAVVVLDGTPSWIEITDAFIGADFARSLTSFAADDVEYIPVGRGVALNPDESFIEEVVAVVEKKYAKASITEVFESSGAGILLVGLYSPFVFEREVEHIVGVLSAIRQQHDDRFSELYVYNAAHDFFPVP
;
A
#
# COMPACT_ATOMS: atom_id res chain seq x y z
N MET A 1 -15.27 16.34 -1.25
CA MET A 1 -14.49 15.76 -0.14
C MET A 1 -13.07 16.29 -0.26
N ASN A 2 -12.43 16.72 0.84
CA ASN A 2 -11.05 17.22 0.76
C ASN A 2 -10.06 16.04 0.63
N ARG A 3 -8.81 16.33 0.23
CA ARG A 3 -7.77 15.29 0.06
C ARG A 3 -7.56 14.38 1.28
N ARG A 4 -7.66 14.92 2.50
CA ARG A 4 -7.47 14.14 3.73
C ARG A 4 -8.60 13.14 3.94
N ASP A 5 -9.83 13.56 3.68
CA ASP A 5 -11.01 12.70 3.78
C ASP A 5 -10.99 11.60 2.70
N ILE A 6 -10.46 11.91 1.50
CA ILE A 6 -10.24 10.92 0.42
C ILE A 6 -9.22 9.88 0.84
N LYS A 7 -8.05 10.32 1.34
CA LYS A 7 -7.03 9.41 1.86
C LYS A 7 -7.61 8.47 2.92
N LYS A 8 -8.31 9.02 3.91
CA LYS A 8 -8.93 8.25 4.99
C LYS A 8 -9.98 7.26 4.47
N ALA A 9 -10.83 7.68 3.53
CA ALA A 9 -11.85 6.81 2.94
C ALA A 9 -11.21 5.65 2.16
N HIS A 10 -10.14 5.94 1.41
CA HIS A 10 -9.34 4.95 0.70
C HIS A 10 -8.74 3.91 1.65
N GLU A 11 -7.97 4.34 2.65
CA GLU A 11 -7.32 3.46 3.63
C GLU A 11 -8.33 2.56 4.36
N GLN A 12 -9.45 3.14 4.80
CA GLN A 12 -10.51 2.36 5.44
C GLN A 12 -11.17 1.36 4.49
N SER A 13 -11.27 1.69 3.20
CA SER A 13 -11.76 0.76 2.18
C SER A 13 -10.81 -0.41 1.99
N VAL A 14 -9.52 -0.14 1.85
CA VAL A 14 -8.46 -1.16 1.71
C VAL A 14 -8.46 -2.09 2.92
N ILE A 15 -8.50 -1.55 4.15
CA ILE A 15 -8.51 -2.36 5.38
C ILE A 15 -9.75 -3.27 5.46
N ARG A 16 -10.93 -2.77 5.07
CA ARG A 16 -12.15 -3.59 5.03
C ARG A 16 -12.03 -4.72 4.01
N SER A 17 -11.49 -4.47 2.83
CA SER A 17 -11.28 -5.51 1.83
C SER A 17 -10.21 -6.51 2.27
N PHE A 18 -9.13 -6.04 2.89
CA PHE A 18 -8.07 -6.90 3.42
C PHE A 18 -8.60 -7.81 4.53
N LYS A 19 -9.45 -7.30 5.42
CA LYS A 19 -10.18 -8.12 6.40
C LYS A 19 -10.95 -9.25 5.71
N HIS A 20 -11.72 -8.95 4.67
CA HIS A 20 -12.49 -9.97 3.95
C HIS A 20 -11.59 -11.00 3.24
N TYR A 21 -10.48 -10.55 2.67
CA TYR A 21 -9.46 -11.43 2.09
C TYR A 21 -8.91 -12.41 3.14
N LEU A 22 -8.53 -11.92 4.32
CA LEU A 22 -8.03 -12.75 5.43
C LEU A 22 -9.10 -13.74 5.95
N GLU A 23 -10.34 -13.29 6.11
CA GLU A 23 -11.46 -14.14 6.54
C GLU A 23 -11.69 -15.32 5.58
N ARG A 24 -11.56 -15.08 4.27
CA ARG A 24 -11.63 -16.15 3.26
C ARG A 24 -10.47 -17.13 3.35
N ALA A 25 -9.33 -16.70 3.88
CA ALA A 25 -8.17 -17.55 4.18
C ALA A 25 -8.25 -18.19 5.59
N GLY A 26 -9.36 -18.02 6.31
CA GLY A 26 -9.55 -18.58 7.66
C GLY A 26 -8.90 -17.78 8.79
N ARG A 27 -8.45 -16.56 8.51
CA ARG A 27 -7.82 -15.64 9.48
C ARG A 27 -8.80 -14.58 9.96
N THR A 28 -8.63 -14.07 11.17
CA THR A 28 -9.51 -13.06 11.76
C THR A 28 -8.78 -11.75 11.99
N LEU A 29 -9.27 -10.67 11.37
CA LEU A 29 -8.77 -9.31 11.57
C LEU A 29 -9.83 -8.43 12.26
N SER A 30 -9.49 -7.91 13.44
CA SER A 30 -10.30 -6.94 14.18
C SER A 30 -9.61 -5.58 14.21
N ILE A 31 -10.35 -4.52 13.92
CA ILE A 31 -9.81 -3.15 13.87
C ILE A 31 -10.02 -2.50 15.24
N VAL A 32 -8.95 -1.98 15.84
CA VAL A 32 -8.96 -1.31 17.15
C VAL A 32 -9.08 0.21 16.99
N GLY A 33 -8.35 0.80 16.03
CA GLY A 33 -8.35 2.24 15.81
C GLY A 33 -7.51 2.68 14.61
N TYR A 34 -7.57 3.98 14.32
CA TYR A 34 -6.89 4.64 13.20
C TYR A 34 -6.08 5.85 13.73
N PRO A 35 -4.93 5.63 14.37
CA PRO A 35 -4.18 6.72 15.02
C PRO A 35 -3.43 7.64 14.05
N ASP A 36 -3.00 7.14 12.88
CA ASP A 36 -2.26 7.87 11.83
C ASP A 36 -1.00 8.60 12.37
N PRO A 37 0.18 7.93 12.46
CA PRO A 37 0.50 6.53 12.13
C PRO A 37 0.44 5.57 13.35
N PRO A 38 0.31 4.24 13.14
CA PRO A 38 0.07 3.57 11.85
C PRO A 38 -1.32 3.88 11.29
N ASP A 39 -1.57 3.53 10.02
CA ASP A 39 -2.89 3.74 9.41
C ASP A 39 -3.99 2.97 10.14
N ALA A 40 -3.69 1.79 10.70
CA ALA A 40 -4.57 1.12 11.64
C ALA A 40 -3.83 0.32 12.72
N VAL A 41 -4.44 0.25 13.91
CA VAL A 41 -4.10 -0.73 14.95
C VAL A 41 -5.13 -1.85 14.89
N VAL A 42 -4.66 -3.09 14.93
CA VAL A 42 -5.48 -4.28 14.69
C VAL A 42 -5.16 -5.41 15.66
N VAL A 43 -6.05 -6.39 15.72
CA VAL A 43 -5.80 -7.70 16.31
C VAL A 43 -5.97 -8.74 15.22
N LEU A 44 -4.89 -9.44 14.90
CA LEU A 44 -4.82 -10.48 13.87
C LEU A 44 -4.67 -11.83 14.56
N ASP A 45 -5.66 -12.70 14.36
CA ASP A 45 -5.69 -14.04 14.96
C ASP A 45 -5.47 -14.03 16.49
N GLY A 46 -6.00 -13.00 17.17
CA GLY A 46 -5.85 -12.79 18.61
C GLY A 46 -4.56 -12.08 19.04
N THR A 47 -3.65 -11.79 18.11
CA THR A 47 -2.37 -11.11 18.38
C THR A 47 -2.45 -9.62 18.00
N PRO A 48 -2.09 -8.69 18.89
CA PRO A 48 -2.01 -7.27 18.54
C PRO A 48 -1.01 -7.02 17.40
N SER A 49 -1.37 -6.17 16.45
CA SER A 49 -0.51 -5.75 15.35
C SER A 49 -0.98 -4.38 14.81
N TRP A 50 -0.40 -3.94 13.71
CA TRP A 50 -0.74 -2.70 13.04
C TRP A 50 -0.57 -2.83 11.53
N ILE A 51 -1.27 -1.96 10.79
CA ILE A 51 -1.26 -1.92 9.33
C ILE A 51 -0.81 -0.53 8.89
N GLU A 52 0.15 -0.49 7.97
CA GLU A 52 0.49 0.70 7.19
C GLU A 52 0.17 0.44 5.71
N ILE A 53 -0.33 1.45 5.04
CA ILE A 53 -0.69 1.45 3.63
C ILE A 53 0.23 2.40 2.87
N THR A 54 0.61 1.99 1.67
CA THR A 54 1.27 2.84 0.70
C THR A 54 0.76 2.52 -0.69
N ASP A 55 0.75 3.51 -1.58
CA ASP A 55 0.32 3.31 -2.96
C ASP A 55 1.45 3.72 -3.90
N ALA A 56 1.76 2.83 -4.85
CA ALA A 56 2.67 3.09 -5.96
C ALA A 56 1.85 3.46 -7.19
N PHE A 57 2.25 4.53 -7.86
CA PHE A 57 1.63 5.00 -9.10
C PHE A 57 2.67 4.99 -10.21
N ILE A 58 2.26 4.70 -11.45
CA ILE A 58 3.13 4.72 -12.65
C ILE A 58 3.80 6.09 -12.93
N GLY A 59 3.46 7.12 -12.18
CA GLY A 59 4.15 8.39 -12.21
C GLY A 59 3.41 9.46 -11.43
N ALA A 60 4.13 10.53 -11.09
CA ALA A 60 3.59 11.65 -10.33
C ALA A 60 2.39 12.31 -11.03
N ASP A 61 2.39 12.38 -12.36
CA ASP A 61 1.27 12.97 -13.11
C ASP A 61 0.01 12.10 -13.06
N PHE A 62 0.15 10.78 -13.08
CA PHE A 62 -0.97 9.86 -12.90
C PHE A 62 -1.53 9.96 -11.48
N ALA A 63 -0.67 9.97 -10.46
CA ALA A 63 -1.07 10.18 -9.07
C ALA A 63 -1.82 11.51 -8.87
N ARG A 64 -1.29 12.60 -9.44
CA ARG A 64 -1.90 13.94 -9.39
C ARG A 64 -3.24 13.97 -10.11
N SER A 65 -3.34 13.35 -11.27
CA SER A 65 -4.60 13.28 -12.03
C SER A 65 -5.66 12.51 -11.26
N LEU A 66 -5.33 11.34 -10.70
CA LEU A 66 -6.29 10.56 -9.92
C LEU A 66 -6.74 11.31 -8.67
N THR A 67 -5.80 11.92 -7.96
CA THR A 67 -6.09 12.66 -6.71
C THR A 67 -6.91 13.93 -6.97
N SER A 68 -6.58 14.70 -8.01
CA SER A 68 -7.32 15.92 -8.37
C SER A 68 -8.68 15.63 -8.97
N PHE A 69 -8.86 14.49 -9.65
CA PHE A 69 -10.17 14.05 -10.13
C PHE A 69 -11.11 13.69 -8.97
N ALA A 70 -10.59 13.07 -7.91
CA ALA A 70 -11.38 12.63 -6.76
C ALA A 70 -11.71 13.77 -5.77
N ALA A 71 -11.04 14.92 -5.88
CA ALA A 71 -11.07 15.98 -4.88
C ALA A 71 -11.86 17.20 -5.35
N ASP A 72 -12.84 17.63 -4.53
CA ASP A 72 -13.68 18.80 -4.85
C ASP A 72 -12.99 20.13 -4.55
N ASP A 73 -11.88 20.11 -3.80
CA ASP A 73 -11.14 21.28 -3.32
C ASP A 73 -9.96 21.67 -4.21
N VAL A 74 -9.79 21.00 -5.35
CA VAL A 74 -8.71 21.26 -6.31
C VAL A 74 -9.23 21.16 -7.73
N GLU A 75 -8.73 22.02 -8.61
CA GLU A 75 -9.01 21.88 -10.04
C GLU A 75 -8.41 20.57 -10.57
N TYR A 76 -9.19 19.83 -11.36
CA TYR A 76 -8.75 18.58 -11.99
C TYR A 76 -7.56 18.84 -12.92
N ILE A 77 -6.49 18.05 -12.72
CA ILE A 77 -5.25 18.13 -13.51
C ILE A 77 -5.14 16.85 -14.35
N PRO A 78 -5.52 16.84 -15.63
CA PRO A 78 -5.43 15.65 -16.47
C PRO A 78 -3.97 15.24 -16.71
N VAL A 79 -3.75 13.93 -16.89
CA VAL A 79 -2.45 13.41 -17.34
C VAL A 79 -2.10 13.98 -18.72
N GLY A 80 -0.87 14.49 -18.86
CA GLY A 80 -0.35 14.99 -20.14
C GLY A 80 -0.17 13.87 -21.18
N ARG A 81 -0.16 14.22 -22.47
CA ARG A 81 0.14 13.27 -23.54
C ARG A 81 1.66 13.03 -23.61
N GLY A 82 2.15 12.04 -22.88
CA GLY A 82 3.54 11.57 -22.93
C GLY A 82 3.62 10.11 -23.37
N VAL A 83 4.72 9.74 -24.03
CA VAL A 83 5.04 8.33 -24.31
C VAL A 83 5.74 7.77 -23.07
N ALA A 84 5.15 6.76 -22.43
CA ALA A 84 5.83 5.99 -21.40
C ALA A 84 6.83 5.03 -22.08
N LEU A 85 8.12 5.27 -21.89
CA LEU A 85 9.18 4.35 -22.30
C LEU A 85 9.40 3.36 -21.15
N ASN A 86 9.36 2.05 -21.44
CA ASN A 86 9.48 0.98 -20.45
C ASN A 86 8.63 1.20 -19.18
N PRO A 87 7.28 1.27 -19.31
CA PRO A 87 6.39 1.55 -18.19
C PRO A 87 6.49 0.54 -17.05
N ASP A 88 6.80 -0.72 -17.37
CA ASP A 88 6.86 -1.80 -16.39
C ASP A 88 8.09 -1.68 -15.47
N GLU A 89 9.28 -1.44 -16.05
CA GLU A 89 10.51 -1.21 -15.29
C GLU A 89 10.38 0.04 -14.41
N SER A 90 9.89 1.12 -14.99
CA SER A 90 9.68 2.39 -14.27
C SER A 90 8.69 2.22 -13.10
N PHE A 91 7.64 1.42 -13.29
CA PHE A 91 6.67 1.18 -12.23
C PHE A 91 7.23 0.31 -11.10
N ILE A 92 8.02 -0.71 -11.43
CA ILE A 92 8.71 -1.52 -10.41
C ILE A 92 9.62 -0.63 -9.56
N GLU A 93 10.38 0.28 -10.18
CA GLU A 93 11.22 1.24 -9.46
C GLU A 93 10.39 2.11 -8.49
N GLU A 94 9.22 2.59 -8.92
CA GLU A 94 8.30 3.35 -8.05
C GLU A 94 7.77 2.50 -6.88
N VAL A 95 7.42 1.23 -7.13
CA VAL A 95 6.98 0.29 -6.09
C VAL A 95 8.09 0.08 -5.06
N VAL A 96 9.32 -0.18 -5.51
CA VAL A 96 10.49 -0.29 -4.63
C VAL A 96 10.69 0.99 -3.83
N ALA A 97 10.66 2.14 -4.50
CA ALA A 97 10.89 3.43 -3.86
C ALA A 97 9.88 3.74 -2.75
N VAL A 98 8.58 3.42 -2.93
CA VAL A 98 7.58 3.66 -1.88
C VAL A 98 7.73 2.70 -0.71
N VAL A 99 8.13 1.44 -0.94
CA VAL A 99 8.37 0.46 0.12
C VAL A 99 9.60 0.82 0.93
N GLU A 100 10.72 1.14 0.27
CA GLU A 100 11.95 1.63 0.90
C GLU A 100 11.70 2.87 1.77
N LYS A 101 10.87 3.81 1.28
CA LYS A 101 10.46 4.98 2.07
C LYS A 101 9.73 4.60 3.35
N LYS A 102 8.94 3.53 3.38
CA LYS A 102 8.27 3.06 4.61
C LYS A 102 9.26 2.42 5.58
N TYR A 103 10.22 1.64 5.09
CA TYR A 103 11.33 1.14 5.91
C TYR A 103 12.21 2.27 6.47
N ALA A 104 12.38 3.38 5.74
CA ALA A 104 13.16 4.53 6.22
C ALA A 104 12.37 5.52 7.09
N LYS A 105 11.04 5.38 7.24
CA LYS A 105 10.18 6.39 7.89
C LYS A 105 10.30 6.32 9.42
N ALA A 106 10.81 7.39 10.03
CA ALA A 106 11.03 7.47 11.48
C ALA A 106 9.79 7.12 12.31
N SER A 107 8.61 7.61 11.94
CA SER A 107 7.38 7.28 12.67
C SER A 107 7.02 5.79 12.62
N ILE A 108 7.45 5.06 11.58
CA ILE A 108 7.25 3.61 11.49
C ILE A 108 8.25 2.89 12.37
N THR A 109 9.49 3.38 12.45
CA THR A 109 10.47 2.90 13.43
C THR A 109 9.93 3.04 14.86
N GLU A 110 9.36 4.18 15.22
CA GLU A 110 8.77 4.40 16.56
C GLU A 110 7.61 3.44 16.84
N VAL A 111 6.74 3.19 15.85
CA VAL A 111 5.65 2.21 15.98
C VAL A 111 6.20 0.80 16.14
N PHE A 112 7.22 0.42 15.37
CA PHE A 112 7.85 -0.88 15.47
C PHE A 112 8.51 -1.10 16.84
N GLU A 113 9.25 -0.12 17.35
CA GLU A 113 9.90 -0.20 18.65
C GLU A 113 8.90 -0.29 19.81
N SER A 114 7.74 0.36 19.70
CA SER A 114 6.72 0.38 20.76
C SER A 114 5.72 -0.77 20.69
N SER A 115 5.42 -1.26 19.49
CA SER A 115 4.28 -2.16 19.24
C SER A 115 4.67 -3.47 18.55
N GLY A 116 5.95 -3.66 18.20
CA GLY A 116 6.44 -4.82 17.47
C GLY A 116 6.12 -4.74 15.97
N ALA A 117 6.28 -5.87 15.28
CA ALA A 117 6.11 -5.97 13.84
C ALA A 117 4.66 -5.75 13.37
N GLY A 118 4.51 -5.14 12.21
CA GLY A 118 3.23 -4.86 11.57
C GLY A 118 3.07 -5.49 10.18
N ILE A 119 2.08 -5.01 9.46
CA ILE A 119 1.71 -5.44 8.11
C ILE A 119 1.83 -4.24 7.17
N LEU A 120 2.50 -4.42 6.03
CA LEU A 120 2.54 -3.42 4.96
C LEU A 120 1.63 -3.83 3.81
N LEU A 121 0.69 -2.95 3.42
CA LEU A 121 -0.14 -3.11 2.23
C LEU A 121 0.30 -2.12 1.16
N VAL A 122 0.63 -2.61 -0.04
CA VAL A 122 1.15 -1.82 -1.15
C VAL A 122 0.16 -1.83 -2.33
N GLY A 123 -0.49 -0.70 -2.59
CA GLY A 123 -1.41 -0.54 -3.71
C GLY A 123 -0.66 -0.37 -5.03
N LEU A 124 -1.05 -1.10 -6.06
CA LEU A 124 -0.45 -1.08 -7.39
C LEU A 124 -1.38 -0.34 -8.38
N TYR A 125 -1.06 0.93 -8.66
CA TYR A 125 -1.86 1.78 -9.55
C TYR A 125 -1.12 2.09 -10.85
N SER A 126 -1.19 1.13 -11.76
CA SER A 126 -0.68 1.25 -13.12
C SER A 126 -1.60 0.49 -14.09
N PRO A 127 -1.92 1.06 -15.26
CA PRO A 127 -2.71 0.36 -16.28
C PRO A 127 -1.96 -0.80 -16.95
N PHE A 128 -0.67 -0.98 -16.65
CA PHE A 128 0.16 -2.05 -17.21
C PHE A 128 0.46 -3.16 -16.19
N VAL A 129 -0.15 -3.14 -15.01
CA VAL A 129 0.01 -4.21 -14.02
C VAL A 129 -1.03 -5.28 -14.27
N PHE A 130 -0.59 -6.39 -14.85
CA PHE A 130 -1.35 -7.63 -14.95
C PHE A 130 -0.72 -8.71 -14.08
N GLU A 131 -1.25 -9.93 -14.15
CA GLU A 131 -0.82 -11.07 -13.31
C GLU A 131 0.69 -11.30 -13.35
N ARG A 132 1.30 -11.27 -14.55
CA ARG A 132 2.74 -11.46 -14.73
C ARG A 132 3.57 -10.37 -14.03
N GLU A 133 3.14 -9.12 -14.13
CA GLU A 133 3.85 -8.00 -13.50
C GLU A 133 3.68 -8.05 -11.97
N VAL A 134 2.51 -8.50 -11.47
CA VAL A 134 2.31 -8.76 -10.04
C VAL A 134 3.29 -9.82 -9.53
N GLU A 135 3.42 -10.95 -10.22
CA GLU A 135 4.39 -11.99 -9.84
C GLU A 135 5.83 -11.46 -9.78
N HIS A 136 6.22 -10.64 -10.77
CA HIS A 136 7.54 -10.03 -10.79
C HIS A 136 7.74 -9.05 -9.62
N ILE A 137 6.75 -8.18 -9.37
CA ILE A 137 6.77 -7.24 -8.24
C ILE A 137 6.86 -8.00 -6.90
N VAL A 138 6.09 -9.08 -6.73
CA VAL A 138 6.14 -9.93 -5.53
C VAL A 138 7.55 -10.49 -5.33
N GLY A 139 8.20 -10.99 -6.39
CA GLY A 139 9.57 -11.48 -6.33
C GLY A 139 10.58 -10.40 -5.90
N VAL A 140 10.47 -9.20 -6.48
CA VAL A 140 11.33 -8.05 -6.13
C VAL A 140 11.11 -7.63 -4.68
N LEU A 141 9.87 -7.51 -4.23
CA LEU A 141 9.56 -7.10 -2.86
C LEU A 141 9.95 -8.15 -1.82
N SER A 142 9.90 -9.43 -2.17
CA SER A 142 10.41 -10.51 -1.29
C SER A 142 11.91 -10.36 -1.07
N ALA A 143 12.67 -10.08 -2.14
CA ALA A 143 14.11 -9.83 -2.03
C ALA A 143 14.43 -8.56 -1.21
N ILE A 144 13.62 -7.50 -1.32
CA ILE A 144 13.76 -6.29 -0.51
C ILE A 144 13.47 -6.59 0.96
N ARG A 145 12.38 -7.29 1.25
CA ARG A 145 11.98 -7.64 2.62
C ARG A 145 13.09 -8.41 3.34
N GLN A 146 13.82 -9.28 2.65
CA GLN A 146 14.96 -10.02 3.20
C GLN A 146 16.20 -9.16 3.51
N GLN A 147 16.27 -7.94 2.97
CA GLN A 147 17.38 -6.99 3.22
C GLN A 147 17.10 -6.04 4.39
N HIS A 148 15.87 -6.01 4.88
CA HIS A 148 15.45 -5.13 5.98
C HIS A 148 15.17 -5.93 7.26
N ASP A 149 14.95 -5.20 8.34
CA ASP A 149 14.49 -5.80 9.60
C ASP A 149 13.03 -6.27 9.54
N ASP A 150 12.60 -6.98 10.58
CA ASP A 150 11.29 -7.62 10.67
C ASP A 150 10.15 -6.65 11.02
N ARG A 151 10.31 -5.33 10.84
CA ARG A 151 9.25 -4.36 11.19
C ARG A 151 7.94 -4.61 10.45
N PHE A 152 8.01 -5.25 9.28
CA PHE A 152 6.86 -5.75 8.56
C PHE A 152 6.93 -7.29 8.52
N SER A 153 6.23 -7.93 9.46
CA SER A 153 6.14 -9.39 9.53
C SER A 153 5.30 -9.98 8.40
N GLU A 154 4.40 -9.19 7.82
CA GLU A 154 3.65 -9.55 6.62
C GLU A 154 3.65 -8.38 5.63
N LEU A 155 3.74 -8.69 4.34
CA LEU A 155 3.68 -7.70 3.26
C LEU A 155 2.74 -8.23 2.17
N TYR A 156 1.85 -7.38 1.70
CA TYR A 156 0.94 -7.69 0.61
C TYR A 156 0.99 -6.59 -0.44
N VAL A 157 0.90 -6.98 -1.71
CA VAL A 157 0.53 -6.04 -2.78
C VAL A 157 -0.96 -6.21 -3.10
N TYR A 158 -1.60 -5.13 -3.55
CA TYR A 158 -3.00 -5.21 -3.99
C TYR A 158 -3.27 -4.32 -5.21
N ASN A 159 -4.21 -4.74 -6.05
CA ASN A 159 -4.61 -3.97 -7.24
C ASN A 159 -5.83 -3.07 -6.95
N ALA A 160 -6.27 -2.28 -7.94
CA ALA A 160 -7.44 -1.41 -7.82
C ALA A 160 -8.77 -2.15 -7.55
N ALA A 161 -8.84 -3.47 -7.79
CA ALA A 161 -9.98 -4.32 -7.46
C ALA A 161 -9.93 -4.88 -6.03
N HIS A 162 -8.86 -4.59 -5.28
CA HIS A 162 -8.55 -5.15 -3.96
C HIS A 162 -8.36 -6.67 -3.98
N ASP A 163 -7.75 -7.20 -5.05
CA ASP A 163 -7.13 -8.52 -5.01
C ASP A 163 -5.77 -8.39 -4.29
N PHE A 164 -5.56 -9.19 -3.25
CA PHE A 164 -4.35 -9.15 -2.43
C PHE A 164 -3.43 -10.34 -2.73
N PHE A 165 -2.14 -10.05 -2.87
CA PHE A 165 -1.10 -11.03 -3.16
C PHE A 165 -0.04 -10.98 -2.06
N PRO A 166 0.18 -12.08 -1.32
CA PRO A 166 1.20 -12.12 -0.29
C PRO A 166 2.60 -12.02 -0.88
N VAL A 167 3.46 -11.27 -0.22
CA VAL A 167 4.90 -11.21 -0.53
C VAL A 167 5.65 -12.09 0.48
N PRO A 168 6.24 -13.20 0.03
CA PRO A 168 6.88 -14.18 0.92
C PRO A 168 8.12 -13.61 1.62
#